data_AF-A0A2A5NRW2-F1
#
_entry.id   AF-A0A2A5NRW2-F1
#
_cell.length_a   1.000
_cell.length_b   1.000
_cell.length_c   1.000
_cell.angle_alpha   90.00
_cell.angle_beta   90.00
_cell.angle_gamma   90.00
#
_symmetry.space_group_name_H-M   'P 1'
#
loop_
_entity.id
_entity.type
_entity.pdbx_description
1 polymer ?
#
loop_
_entity_poly.entity_id
_entity_poly.type
_entity_poly.pdbx_seq_one_letter_code
_entity_poly.pdbx_strand_id
1 'polypeptide(L)'
;MIGDLPATDPVAVQVRTEAMLHLLGDEFRRGDAALQATYGGRDVLREYLRGDMSTWQLRGLVEALPPDSALHRAHRENDWSDSDWMLRDSNWVMKRLLFFVEGFLGKGTPEKPEPLPSPLDGRDFRTEAEAELDAQQKAEMDELAVGWFANN
;
A
#
# COMPACT_ATOMS: atom_id res chain seq x y z
N MET A 1 -4.80 26.37 -45.43
CA MET A 1 -4.88 27.26 -44.26
C MET A 1 -4.35 26.49 -43.07
N ILE A 2 -3.06 26.67 -42.75
CA ILE A 2 -2.46 26.13 -41.52
C ILE A 2 -2.83 27.16 -40.45
N GLY A 3 -3.81 26.83 -39.62
CA GLY A 3 -4.19 27.68 -38.50
C GLY A 3 -3.00 27.74 -37.54
N ASP A 4 -2.50 28.95 -37.30
CA ASP A 4 -1.55 29.23 -36.23
C ASP A 4 -2.13 28.70 -34.92
N LEU A 5 -1.48 27.68 -34.36
CA LEU A 5 -1.73 27.26 -32.99
C LEU A 5 -1.29 28.42 -32.08
N PRO A 6 -2.13 28.87 -31.12
CA PRO A 6 -1.74 29.97 -30.25
C PRO A 6 -0.47 29.59 -29.50
N ALA A 7 0.57 30.41 -29.61
CA ALA A 7 1.79 30.26 -28.83
C ALA A 7 1.42 30.32 -27.35
N THR A 8 1.52 29.19 -26.66
CA THR A 8 1.31 29.11 -25.21
C THR A 8 2.29 30.05 -24.53
N ASP A 9 1.76 31.00 -23.74
CA ASP A 9 2.55 31.96 -22.97
C ASP A 9 3.61 31.21 -22.13
N PRO A 10 4.92 31.48 -22.34
CA PRO A 10 5.99 30.75 -21.68
C PRO A 10 5.92 30.88 -20.15
N VAL A 11 5.43 32.01 -19.62
CA VAL A 11 5.25 32.21 -18.18
C VAL A 11 4.14 31.30 -17.65
N ALA A 12 3.03 31.18 -18.38
CA ALA A 12 1.92 30.31 -18.01
C ALA A 12 2.33 28.82 -18.03
N VAL A 13 3.15 28.41 -19.01
CA VAL A 13 3.67 27.04 -19.08
C VAL A 13 4.61 26.75 -17.90
N GLN A 14 5.46 27.70 -17.52
CA GLN A 14 6.34 27.55 -16.37
C GLN A 14 5.56 27.35 -15.06
N VAL A 15 4.58 28.23 -14.78
CA VAL A 15 3.74 28.13 -13.56
C VAL A 15 3.00 26.80 -13.49
N ARG A 16 2.49 26.32 -14.62
CA ARG A 16 1.83 25.00 -14.69
C ARG A 16 2.79 23.85 -14.46
N THR A 17 3.98 23.92 -15.05
CA THR A 17 5.01 22.90 -14.85
C THR A 17 5.39 22.81 -13.37
N GLU A 18 5.58 23.95 -12.69
CA GLU A 18 5.84 24.00 -11.25
C GLU A 18 4.68 23.41 -10.43
N ALA A 19 3.43 23.75 -10.75
CA ALA A 19 2.26 23.19 -10.06
C ALA A 19 2.11 21.68 -10.28
N MET A 20 2.41 21.18 -11.48
CA MET A 20 2.42 19.74 -11.79
C MET A 20 3.50 19.01 -11.02
N LEU A 21 4.71 19.58 -10.93
CA LEU A 21 5.80 19.02 -10.14
C LEU A 21 5.49 19.05 -8.64
N HIS A 22 4.81 20.08 -8.14
CA HIS A 22 4.32 20.10 -6.77
C HIS A 22 3.26 19.03 -6.50
N LEU A 23 2.41 18.72 -7.48
CA LEU A 23 1.35 17.71 -7.33
C LEU A 23 1.89 16.28 -7.38
N LEU A 24 2.81 15.99 -8.31
CA LEU A 24 3.33 14.63 -8.54
C LEU A 24 4.65 14.34 -7.81
N GLY A 25 5.34 15.38 -7.35
CA GLY A 25 6.62 15.29 -6.65
C GLY A 25 7.70 14.56 -7.44
N ASP A 26 8.57 13.87 -6.71
CA ASP A 26 9.66 13.06 -7.26
C ASP A 26 9.16 11.86 -8.08
N GLU A 27 7.89 11.50 -7.91
CA GLU A 27 7.24 10.36 -8.54
C GLU A 27 6.56 10.70 -9.87
N PHE A 28 6.93 11.85 -10.47
CA PHE A 28 6.40 12.35 -11.74
C PHE A 28 6.24 11.28 -12.82
N ARG A 29 7.26 10.44 -13.04
CA ARG A 29 7.22 9.40 -14.07
C ARG A 29 6.20 8.31 -13.77
N ARG A 30 6.03 7.95 -12.49
CA ARG A 30 5.04 6.96 -12.05
C ARG A 30 3.63 7.57 -12.08
N GLY A 31 3.51 8.86 -11.78
CA GLY A 31 2.29 9.65 -11.97
C GLY A 31 1.82 9.69 -13.42
N ASP A 32 2.71 10.04 -14.34
CA ASP A 32 2.43 10.04 -15.79
C ASP A 32 1.99 8.64 -16.27
N ALA A 33 2.76 7.60 -15.92
CA ALA A 33 2.41 6.23 -16.26
C ALA A 33 1.04 5.80 -15.70
N ALA A 34 0.71 6.19 -14.46
CA ALA A 34 -0.58 5.89 -13.84
C ALA A 34 -1.74 6.62 -14.54
N LEU A 35 -1.57 7.89 -14.91
CA LEU A 35 -2.56 8.66 -15.65
C LEU A 35 -2.80 8.07 -17.04
N GLN A 36 -1.74 7.71 -17.76
CA GLN A 36 -1.84 7.10 -19.08
C GLN A 36 -2.49 5.71 -19.04
N ALA A 37 -2.18 4.89 -18.03
CA ALA A 37 -2.78 3.57 -17.88
C ALA A 37 -4.27 3.65 -17.54
N THR A 38 -4.67 4.60 -16.69
CA THR A 38 -6.05 4.73 -16.19
C THR A 38 -6.97 5.40 -17.21
N TYR A 39 -6.49 6.47 -17.85
CA TYR A 39 -7.27 7.29 -18.78
C TYR A 39 -6.90 7.03 -20.25
N GLY A 40 -6.35 5.83 -20.53
CA GLY A 40 -5.80 5.38 -21.81
C GLY A 40 -6.64 5.80 -23.01
N GLY A 41 -6.17 6.86 -23.69
CA GLY A 41 -6.91 7.58 -24.72
C GLY A 41 -6.67 9.09 -24.67
N ARG A 42 -6.14 9.60 -23.54
CA ARG A 42 -5.77 11.02 -23.35
C ARG A 42 -4.34 11.16 -22.87
N ASP A 43 -3.69 12.23 -23.31
CA ASP A 43 -2.39 12.67 -22.80
C ASP A 43 -2.65 13.79 -21.77
N VAL A 44 -3.03 13.37 -20.57
CA VAL A 44 -3.56 14.26 -19.51
C VAL A 44 -2.56 15.36 -19.14
N LEU A 45 -1.27 15.03 -19.03
CA LEU A 45 -0.24 16.00 -18.69
C LEU A 45 -0.02 17.01 -19.82
N ARG A 46 -0.05 16.55 -21.08
CA ARG A 46 0.06 17.46 -22.23
C ARG A 46 -1.15 18.39 -22.36
N GLU A 47 -2.36 17.89 -22.13
CA GLU A 47 -3.59 18.70 -22.09
C GLU A 47 -3.49 19.78 -21.01
N TYR A 48 -2.99 19.42 -19.82
CA TYR A 48 -2.76 20.37 -18.74
C TYR A 48 -1.71 21.44 -19.11
N LEU A 49 -0.56 21.03 -19.67
CA LEU A 49 0.50 21.97 -20.07
C LEU A 49 0.03 22.94 -21.17
N ARG A 50 -0.78 22.46 -22.11
CA ARG A 50 -1.43 23.30 -23.15
C ARG A 50 -2.47 24.25 -22.56
N GLY A 51 -3.07 23.89 -21.45
CA GLY A 51 -4.11 24.69 -20.79
C GLY A 51 -5.52 24.33 -21.15
N ASP A 52 -5.69 23.16 -21.76
CA ASP A 52 -6.99 22.56 -22.01
C ASP A 52 -7.62 22.05 -20.69
N MET A 53 -6.83 22.02 -19.62
CA MET A 53 -7.21 21.57 -18.28
C MET A 53 -6.65 22.49 -17.19
N SER A 54 -7.45 22.70 -16.14
CA SER A 54 -7.06 23.45 -14.93
C SER A 54 -6.32 22.57 -13.92
N THR A 55 -5.59 23.20 -12.98
CA THR A 55 -4.87 22.49 -11.91
C THR A 55 -5.81 21.68 -11.01
N TRP A 56 -7.03 22.17 -10.76
CA TRP A 56 -8.03 21.45 -9.96
C TRP A 56 -8.56 20.20 -10.68
N GLN A 57 -8.71 20.27 -12.00
CA GLN A 57 -9.08 19.10 -12.79
C GLN A 57 -7.96 18.06 -12.82
N LEU A 58 -6.70 18.49 -12.99
CA LEU A 58 -5.55 17.59 -12.90
C LEU A 58 -5.50 16.92 -11.52
N ARG A 59 -5.66 17.70 -10.44
CA ARG A 59 -5.71 17.18 -9.07
C ARG A 59 -6.81 16.14 -8.89
N GLY A 60 -8.03 16.41 -9.37
CA GLY A 60 -9.15 15.46 -9.29
C GLY A 60 -8.87 14.15 -10.03
N LEU A 61 -8.18 14.19 -11.18
CA LEU A 61 -7.78 12.97 -11.90
C LEU A 61 -6.70 12.19 -11.13
N VAL A 62 -5.74 12.88 -10.53
CA VAL A 62 -4.70 12.24 -9.70
C VAL A 62 -5.30 11.59 -8.45
N GLU A 63 -6.20 12.28 -7.76
CA GLU A 63 -6.90 11.75 -6.58
C GLU A 63 -7.84 10.57 -6.93
N ALA A 64 -8.37 10.54 -8.16
CA ALA A 64 -9.21 9.45 -8.64
C ALA A 64 -8.42 8.26 -9.22
N LEU A 65 -7.09 8.27 -9.16
CA LEU A 65 -6.28 7.15 -9.62
C LEU A 65 -6.58 5.89 -8.79
N PRO A 66 -6.57 4.70 -9.42
CA PRO A 66 -6.69 3.45 -8.70
C PRO A 66 -5.65 3.33 -7.58
N PRO A 67 -6.01 2.72 -6.43
CA PRO A 67 -5.10 2.57 -5.29
C PRO A 67 -3.88 1.70 -5.59
N ASP A 68 -3.96 0.85 -6.62
CA ASP A 68 -2.87 0.00 -7.13
C ASP A 68 -2.07 0.66 -8.28
N SER A 69 -2.37 1.91 -8.61
CA SER A 69 -1.66 2.64 -9.68
C SER A 69 -0.18 2.80 -9.35
N ALA A 70 0.64 3.01 -10.38
CA ALA A 70 2.08 3.19 -10.21
C ALA A 70 2.42 4.35 -9.26
N LEU A 71 1.61 5.42 -9.24
CA LEU A 71 1.77 6.55 -8.32
C LEU A 71 1.49 6.15 -6.87
N HIS A 72 0.37 5.47 -6.61
CA HIS A 72 0.04 5.03 -5.25
C HIS A 72 0.99 3.95 -4.73
N ARG A 73 1.53 3.10 -5.60
CA ARG A 73 2.61 2.17 -5.24
C ARG A 73 3.91 2.87 -4.89
N ALA A 74 4.23 3.97 -5.57
CA ALA A 74 5.41 4.77 -5.28
C ALA A 74 5.42 5.36 -3.86
N HIS A 75 4.25 5.77 -3.39
CA HIS A 75 4.05 6.32 -2.05
C HIS A 75 3.83 5.25 -0.98
N ARG A 76 3.55 4.01 -1.37
CA ARG A 76 3.52 2.90 -0.43
C ARG A 76 4.94 2.50 -0.09
N GLU A 77 5.16 2.20 1.19
CA GLU A 77 6.44 1.67 1.64
C GLU A 77 6.65 0.18 1.31
N ASN A 78 5.71 -0.42 0.58
CA ASN A 78 5.74 -1.80 0.11
C ASN A 78 5.11 -1.94 -1.29
N ASP A 79 5.59 -2.92 -2.05
CA ASP A 79 5.13 -3.20 -3.42
C ASP A 79 3.95 -4.19 -3.48
N TRP A 80 3.45 -4.69 -2.33
CA TRP A 80 2.39 -5.68 -2.30
C TRP A 80 1.03 -5.05 -2.58
N SER A 81 0.29 -5.68 -3.49
CA SER A 81 -1.12 -5.40 -3.75
C SER A 81 -2.00 -5.98 -2.65
N ASP A 82 -3.26 -5.54 -2.58
CA ASP A 82 -4.25 -6.10 -1.65
C ASP A 82 -4.44 -7.61 -1.88
N SER A 83 -4.36 -8.06 -3.14
CA SER A 83 -4.38 -9.49 -3.47
C SER A 83 -3.18 -10.25 -2.93
N ASP A 84 -1.98 -9.64 -2.88
CA ASP A 84 -0.80 -10.29 -2.31
C ASP A 84 -0.95 -10.47 -0.80
N TRP A 85 -1.50 -9.46 -0.12
CA TRP A 85 -1.87 -9.53 1.30
C TRP A 85 -2.90 -10.62 1.57
N MET A 86 -4.00 -10.64 0.81
CA MET A 86 -5.04 -11.66 0.96
C MET A 86 -4.51 -13.07 0.72
N LEU A 87 -3.65 -13.26 -0.29
CA LEU A 87 -3.08 -14.55 -0.62
C LEU A 87 -2.12 -15.04 0.48
N ARG A 88 -1.29 -14.14 1.02
CA ARG A 88 -0.39 -14.45 2.14
C ARG A 88 -1.18 -14.88 3.37
N ASP A 89 -2.21 -14.11 3.75
CA ASP A 89 -3.01 -14.40 4.93
C ASP A 89 -3.82 -15.69 4.78
N SER A 90 -4.40 -15.93 3.60
CA SER A 90 -5.12 -17.18 3.30
C SER A 90 -4.20 -18.40 3.43
N ASN A 91 -2.97 -18.33 2.89
CA ASN A 91 -1.98 -19.39 3.04
C ASN A 91 -1.55 -19.59 4.50
N TRP A 92 -1.39 -18.50 5.25
CA TRP A 92 -1.03 -18.57 6.67
C TRP A 92 -2.12 -19.25 7.50
N VAL A 93 -3.39 -18.87 7.28
CA VAL A 93 -4.54 -19.50 7.94
C VAL A 93 -4.60 -20.99 7.64
N MET A 94 -4.40 -21.38 6.37
CA MET A 94 -4.41 -22.81 5.98
C MET A 94 -3.27 -23.60 6.63
N LYS A 95 -2.04 -23.05 6.68
CA LYS A 95 -0.92 -23.68 7.40
C LYS A 95 -1.23 -23.87 8.90
N ARG A 96 -1.85 -22.88 9.52
CA ARG A 96 -2.21 -22.92 10.94
C ARG A 96 -3.35 -23.89 11.22
N LEU A 97 -4.34 -23.98 10.34
CA LEU A 97 -5.40 -24.98 10.41
C LEU A 97 -4.84 -26.41 10.29
N LEU A 98 -3.93 -26.64 9.35
CA LEU A 98 -3.26 -27.93 9.21
C LEU A 98 -2.52 -28.32 10.49
N PHE A 99 -1.74 -27.40 11.05
CA PHE A 99 -1.06 -27.60 12.34
C PHE A 99 -2.02 -27.99 13.48
N PHE A 100 -3.17 -27.32 13.59
CA PHE A 100 -4.17 -27.67 14.60
C PHE A 100 -4.78 -29.06 14.37
N VAL A 101 -5.12 -29.38 13.13
CA VAL A 101 -5.69 -30.70 12.78
C VAL A 101 -4.68 -31.81 13.04
N GLU A 102 -3.41 -31.63 12.66
CA GLU A 102 -2.33 -32.57 12.96
C GLU A 102 -2.10 -32.74 14.46
N GLY A 103 -2.18 -31.65 15.23
CA GLY A 103 -2.08 -31.71 16.69
C GLY A 103 -3.26 -32.43 17.35
N PHE A 104 -4.45 -32.35 16.75
CA PHE A 104 -5.64 -33.02 17.26
C PHE A 104 -5.69 -34.52 16.88
N LEU A 105 -5.23 -34.86 15.68
CA LEU A 105 -5.28 -36.24 15.15
C LEU A 105 -4.02 -37.06 15.47
N GLY A 106 -2.89 -36.41 15.73
CA GLY A 106 -1.59 -37.04 15.92
C GLY A 106 -1.31 -37.49 17.36
N LYS A 107 -0.44 -38.50 17.51
CA LYS A 107 0.13 -38.94 18.81
C LYS A 107 1.45 -38.23 19.16
N GLY A 108 1.71 -37.05 18.59
CA GLY A 108 2.94 -36.30 18.78
C GLY A 108 2.72 -34.81 18.62
N THR A 109 3.69 -34.01 19.04
CA THR A 109 3.64 -32.55 18.93
C THR A 109 3.95 -32.16 17.47
N PRO A 110 2.98 -31.67 16.68
CA PRO A 110 3.24 -31.21 15.33
C PRO A 110 4.24 -30.04 15.35
N GLU A 111 5.01 -29.90 14.27
CA GLU A 111 5.95 -28.79 14.13
C GLU A 111 5.18 -27.49 13.91
N LYS A 112 5.48 -26.48 14.72
CA LYS A 112 4.82 -25.17 14.60
C LYS A 112 5.21 -24.55 13.25
N PRO A 113 4.24 -24.17 12.40
CA PRO A 113 4.56 -23.59 11.11
C PRO A 113 5.27 -22.24 11.27
N GLU A 114 6.34 -22.06 10.51
CA GLU A 114 7.03 -20.76 10.41
C GLU A 114 6.12 -19.72 9.76
N PRO A 115 6.12 -18.48 10.27
CA PRO A 115 5.34 -17.39 9.70
C PRO A 115 5.77 -17.12 8.25
N LEU A 116 4.79 -16.85 7.39
CA LEU A 116 5.07 -16.49 6.01
C LEU A 116 5.71 -15.11 5.94
N PRO A 117 6.72 -14.93 5.06
CA PRO A 117 7.39 -13.65 4.94
C PRO A 117 6.43 -12.56 4.47
N SER A 118 6.73 -11.32 4.81
CA SER A 118 6.06 -10.11 4.32
C SER A 118 7.07 -9.00 4.03
N PRO A 119 6.74 -8.03 3.16
CA PRO A 119 7.60 -6.85 2.90
C PRO A 119 7.78 -5.95 4.13
N LEU A 120 6.96 -6.21 5.14
CA LEU A 120 6.88 -5.51 6.40
C LEU A 120 7.67 -6.24 7.49
N ASP A 121 8.28 -7.39 7.20
CA ASP A 121 9.08 -8.15 8.17
C ASP A 121 10.29 -7.34 8.64
N GLY A 122 10.52 -7.32 9.95
CA GLY A 122 11.61 -6.56 10.57
C GLY A 122 11.30 -5.07 10.78
N ARG A 123 10.11 -4.60 10.39
CA ARG A 123 9.62 -3.28 10.78
C ARG A 123 8.68 -3.42 11.97
N ASP A 124 8.86 -2.53 12.94
CA ASP A 124 7.94 -2.42 14.06
C ASP A 124 6.91 -1.33 13.75
N PHE A 125 5.68 -1.74 13.49
CA PHE A 125 4.55 -0.81 13.30
C PHE A 125 3.88 -0.47 14.63
N ARG A 126 4.32 -1.12 15.71
CA ARG A 126 3.68 -0.99 17.00
C ARG A 126 4.04 0.35 17.59
N THR A 127 3.02 1.03 18.06
CA THR A 127 3.24 2.17 18.95
C THR A 127 3.67 1.64 20.32
N GLU A 128 4.39 2.45 21.10
CA GLU A 128 4.81 2.09 22.47
C GLU A 128 3.63 1.57 23.31
N ALA A 129 2.43 2.12 23.11
CA ALA A 129 1.20 1.69 23.74
C ALA A 129 0.77 0.24 23.40
N GLU A 130 0.96 -0.20 22.16
CA GLU A 130 0.65 -1.58 21.73
C GLU A 130 1.68 -2.58 22.28
N ALA A 131 2.94 -2.17 22.40
CA ALA A 131 3.98 -2.98 23.03
C ALA A 131 3.73 -3.16 24.54
N GLU A 132 3.26 -2.12 25.23
CA GLU A 132 2.86 -2.20 26.64
C GLU A 132 1.66 -3.12 26.84
N LEU A 133 0.65 -3.06 25.96
CA LEU A 133 -0.52 -3.93 26.01
C LEU A 133 -0.13 -5.41 25.83
N ASP A 134 0.74 -5.72 24.87
CA ASP A 134 1.25 -7.08 24.65
C ASP A 134 2.02 -7.60 25.88
N ALA A 135 2.80 -6.74 26.54
CA ALA A 135 3.52 -7.11 27.75
C ALA A 135 2.56 -7.42 28.91
N GLN A 136 1.49 -6.63 29.07
CA GLN A 136 0.44 -6.88 30.05
C GLN A 136 -0.30 -8.19 29.75
N GLN A 137 -0.72 -8.41 28.49
CA GLN A 137 -1.40 -9.66 28.09
C GLN A 137 -0.51 -10.88 28.29
N LYS A 138 0.79 -10.78 28.02
CA LYS A 138 1.74 -11.87 28.29
C LYS A 138 1.86 -12.16 29.79
N ALA A 139 1.94 -11.13 30.63
CA ALA A 139 2.00 -11.29 32.08
C ALA A 139 0.71 -11.95 32.62
N GLU A 140 -0.46 -11.50 32.15
CA GLU A 140 -1.75 -12.11 32.51
C GLU A 140 -1.83 -13.58 32.07
N MET A 141 -1.38 -13.90 30.85
CA MET A 141 -1.36 -15.26 30.35
C MET A 141 -0.38 -16.17 31.11
N ASP A 142 0.77 -15.64 31.52
CA ASP A 142 1.75 -16.38 32.34
C ASP A 142 1.18 -16.67 33.74
N GLU A 143 0.48 -15.71 34.35
CA GLU A 143 -0.23 -15.91 35.62
C GLU A 143 -1.36 -16.95 35.50
N LEU A 144 -2.18 -16.86 34.44
CA LEU A 144 -3.23 -17.83 34.17
C LEU A 144 -2.68 -19.24 33.92
N ALA A 145 -1.55 -19.36 33.21
CA ALA A 145 -0.89 -20.64 32.98
C ALA A 145 -0.43 -21.27 34.31
N VAL A 146 0.23 -20.50 35.19
CA VAL A 146 0.66 -20.96 36.51
C VAL A 146 -0.54 -21.41 37.36
N GLY A 147 -1.64 -20.66 37.35
CA GLY A 147 -2.86 -21.01 38.08
C GLY A 147 -3.61 -22.22 37.52
N TRP A 148 -3.58 -22.43 36.20
CA TRP A 148 -4.26 -23.54 35.52
C TRP A 148 -3.53 -24.88 35.67
N PHE A 149 -2.19 -24.86 35.76
CA PHE A 149 -1.36 -26.05 36.01
C PHE A 149 -1.17 -26.39 37.50
N ALA A 150 -1.49 -25.49 38.43
CA ALA A 150 -1.42 -25.76 39.86
C ALA A 150 -2.69 -26.44 40.44
N ASN A 151 -3.80 -26.44 39.69
CA ASN A 151 -5.11 -26.92 40.13
C ASN A 151 -5.59 -28.20 39.40
N ASN A 152 -4.75 -28.83 38.59
CA ASN A 152 -4.95 -30.16 37.99
C ASN A 152 -3.79 -31.09 38.40
#